data_AF-A0A934Q686-F1
#
_entry.id   AF-A0A934Q686-F1
#
_cell.length_a   1.000
_cell.length_b   1.000
_cell.length_c   1.000
_cell.angle_alpha   90.00
_cell.angle_beta   90.00
_cell.angle_gamma   90.00
#
_symmetry.space_group_name_H-M   'P 1'
#
loop_
_entity.id
_entity.type
_entity.pdbx_description
1 polymer ?
#
loop_
_entity_poly.entity_id
_entity_poly.type
_entity_poly.pdbx_seq_one_letter_code
_entity_poly.pdbx_strand_id
1 'polypeptide(L)'
;MTSAAGAPEEASAAVPLLPRSRAGAWLAGRPRIADVAVILACTAPTVAALILSPPAHAWLGYLCAAAVAIVFWWRRSHPLAVLLIAVGIASVNPIYEHTVGGVFFESVFGAFALAARTSLRVALLGYAASEVVILVVSGAGILLGAREELPPVMLDPAALIALALGVAVRANSARRAALEELVAVREAQAARAERARITAEMHDVVAHSVTVMIALAGGARAGWEKHPERARRALEQLGAVGAEALGEMQRILRVLRTDGEGPDRGITASGHDLPPLEELVEVFRAAGLPVSLVRRGEAPTDPALLTTVYRIVQESLTNALRHAAGASRVEVEVVHREDELVISVSDDGAASGRGAVAGAGIAGRVGAGVGAGVGLAAMRERVAVFGGSLEAGRLDRGPGWRTRATLRLEAPSVAEAGAGA
;
A
#
# COMPACT_ATOMS: atom_id res chain seq x y z
N MET A 1 -12.13 -5.88 33.93
CA MET A 1 -11.33 -7.06 33.50
C MET A 1 -11.82 -7.43 32.10
N THR A 2 -11.11 -6.91 31.09
CA THR A 2 -10.25 -7.68 30.15
C THR A 2 -11.09 -8.28 29.01
N SER A 3 -10.79 -8.11 27.73
CA SER A 3 -9.60 -7.61 27.05
C SER A 3 -10.01 -7.22 25.63
N ALA A 4 -9.47 -6.11 25.13
CA ALA A 4 -9.54 -5.72 23.75
C ALA A 4 -8.86 -6.75 22.84
N ALA A 5 -9.53 -7.13 21.76
CA ALA A 5 -8.94 -7.84 20.64
C ALA A 5 -8.29 -6.81 19.71
N GLY A 6 -6.99 -6.60 19.89
CA GLY A 6 -6.16 -5.84 18.95
C GLY A 6 -6.03 -6.60 17.64
N ALA A 7 -6.36 -5.93 16.54
CA ALA A 7 -6.04 -6.39 15.20
C ALA A 7 -4.51 -6.47 15.03
N PRO A 8 -3.96 -7.50 14.36
CA PRO A 8 -2.54 -7.56 14.11
C PRO A 8 -2.19 -6.52 13.04
N GLU A 9 -1.33 -5.59 13.42
CA GLU A 9 -0.54 -4.77 12.52
C GLU A 9 0.30 -5.72 11.65
N GLU A 10 -0.20 -6.07 10.46
CA GLU A 10 0.58 -6.75 9.43
C GLU A 10 1.63 -5.78 8.91
N ALA A 11 2.70 -5.61 9.69
CA ALA A 11 3.96 -5.13 9.19
C ALA A 11 4.38 -6.07 8.04
N SER A 12 4.16 -5.61 6.81
CA SER A 12 4.70 -6.18 5.58
C SER A 12 6.23 -6.12 5.67
N ALA A 13 6.81 -7.06 6.41
CA ALA A 13 8.21 -7.35 6.41
C ALA A 13 8.52 -7.91 5.02
N ALA A 14 8.85 -7.00 4.11
CA ALA A 14 9.45 -7.34 2.82
C ALA A 14 10.62 -8.28 3.12
N VAL A 15 10.42 -9.57 2.84
CA VAL A 15 11.46 -10.58 2.97
C VAL A 15 12.64 -10.05 2.15
N PRO A 16 13.79 -9.72 2.76
CA PRO A 16 14.89 -9.16 2.02
C PRO A 16 15.31 -10.21 1.00
N LEU A 17 15.02 -9.94 -0.28
CA LEU A 17 15.53 -10.72 -1.38
C LEU A 17 17.05 -10.67 -1.23
N LEU A 18 17.66 -11.81 -0.87
CA LEU A 18 19.10 -11.93 -0.64
C LEU A 18 19.84 -11.12 -1.73
N PRO A 19 20.62 -10.09 -1.34
CA PRO A 19 21.23 -9.19 -2.30
C PRO A 19 22.03 -10.01 -3.31
N ARG A 20 21.84 -9.72 -4.61
CA ARG A 20 22.72 -10.27 -5.64
C ARG A 20 24.14 -9.95 -5.20
N SER A 21 25.01 -10.97 -5.10
CA SER A 21 26.42 -10.72 -4.84
C SER A 21 26.93 -9.70 -5.86
N ARG A 22 27.76 -8.74 -5.44
CA ARG A 22 28.26 -7.67 -6.31
C ARG A 22 28.86 -8.24 -7.62
N ALA A 23 29.49 -9.40 -7.53
CA ALA A 23 30.00 -10.17 -8.67
C ALA A 23 28.90 -10.69 -9.62
N GLY A 24 27.79 -11.22 -9.08
CA GLY A 24 26.66 -11.71 -9.88
C GLY A 24 25.92 -10.59 -10.63
N ALA A 25 25.77 -9.42 -10.01
CA ALA A 25 25.20 -8.25 -10.67
C ALA A 25 26.12 -7.70 -11.78
N TRP A 26 27.44 -7.67 -11.54
CA TRP A 26 28.43 -7.23 -12.53
C TRP A 26 28.51 -8.17 -13.74
N LEU A 27 28.50 -9.49 -13.53
CA LEU A 27 28.51 -10.48 -14.60
C LEU A 27 27.20 -10.50 -15.41
N ALA A 28 26.06 -10.24 -14.77
CA ALA A 28 24.78 -10.11 -15.46
C ALA A 28 24.75 -8.93 -16.45
N GLY A 29 25.49 -7.85 -16.16
CA GLY A 29 25.65 -6.70 -17.05
C GLY A 29 26.62 -6.92 -18.22
N ARG A 30 27.42 -8.00 -18.22
CA ARG A 30 28.44 -8.29 -19.24
C ARG A 30 28.35 -9.73 -19.75
N PRO A 31 27.33 -10.07 -20.55
CA PRO A 31 27.02 -11.45 -20.93
C PRO A 31 28.17 -12.17 -21.65
N ARG A 32 28.93 -11.46 -22.49
CA ARG A 32 30.09 -12.02 -23.22
C ARG A 32 31.26 -12.39 -22.30
N ILE A 33 31.51 -11.61 -21.25
CA ILE A 33 32.59 -11.90 -20.29
C ILE A 33 32.23 -13.15 -19.47
N ALA A 34 30.97 -13.26 -19.06
CA ALA A 34 30.48 -14.45 -18.37
C ALA A 34 30.56 -15.71 -19.26
N ASP A 35 30.33 -15.58 -20.57
CA ASP A 35 30.46 -16.70 -21.51
C ASP A 35 31.91 -17.15 -21.68
N VAL A 36 32.84 -16.21 -21.87
CA VAL A 36 34.28 -16.51 -21.94
C VAL A 36 34.76 -17.16 -20.63
N ALA A 37 34.34 -16.64 -19.47
CA ALA A 37 34.72 -17.20 -18.18
C ALA A 37 34.24 -18.65 -18.00
N VAL A 38 33.02 -18.98 -18.43
CA VAL A 38 32.48 -20.35 -18.37
C VAL A 38 33.21 -21.27 -19.35
N ILE A 39 33.49 -20.79 -20.57
CA ILE A 39 34.26 -21.57 -21.56
C ILE A 39 35.65 -21.88 -21.02
N LEU A 40 36.36 -20.89 -20.47
CA LEU A 40 37.67 -21.07 -19.86
C LEU A 40 37.61 -22.02 -18.66
N ALA A 41 36.61 -21.88 -17.79
CA ALA A 41 36.46 -22.78 -16.64
C ALA A 41 36.19 -24.23 -17.05
N CYS A 42 35.53 -24.44 -18.21
CA CYS A 42 35.28 -25.75 -18.77
C CYS A 42 36.54 -26.36 -19.42
N THR A 43 37.32 -25.58 -20.18
CA THR A 43 38.42 -26.13 -21.01
C THR A 43 39.80 -26.02 -20.39
N ALA A 44 40.03 -25.07 -19.48
CA ALA A 44 41.34 -24.88 -18.84
C ALA A 44 41.83 -26.13 -18.08
N PRO A 45 40.99 -26.87 -17.33
CA PRO A 45 41.43 -28.10 -16.68
C PRO A 45 41.91 -29.16 -17.68
N THR A 46 41.18 -29.34 -18.79
CA THR A 46 41.54 -30.28 -19.87
C THR A 46 42.85 -29.88 -20.54
N VAL A 47 43.04 -28.59 -20.82
CA VAL A 47 44.30 -28.06 -21.39
C VAL A 47 45.46 -28.20 -20.41
N ALA A 48 45.24 -27.93 -19.11
CA ALA A 48 46.26 -28.12 -18.09
C ALA A 48 46.68 -29.60 -17.96
N ALA A 49 45.71 -30.52 -18.00
CA ALA A 49 45.99 -31.96 -18.00
C ALA A 49 46.82 -32.38 -19.22
N LEU A 50 46.50 -31.88 -20.42
CA LEU A 50 47.28 -32.13 -21.64
C LEU A 50 48.73 -31.61 -21.57
N ILE A 51 48.97 -30.52 -20.82
CA ILE A 51 50.31 -29.97 -20.61
C ILE A 51 51.09 -30.80 -19.58
N LEU A 52 50.44 -31.17 -18.46
CA LEU A 52 51.07 -31.88 -17.34
C LEU A 52 51.31 -33.36 -17.62
N SER A 53 50.48 -33.96 -18.49
CA SER A 53 50.53 -35.39 -18.80
C SER A 53 50.20 -35.61 -20.28
N PRO A 54 51.12 -35.25 -21.20
CA PRO A 54 50.84 -35.30 -22.63
C PRO A 54 50.73 -36.74 -23.13
N PRO A 55 49.59 -37.16 -23.70
CA PRO A 55 49.46 -38.47 -24.32
C PRO A 55 50.20 -38.52 -25.68
N ALA A 56 50.39 -39.73 -26.23
CA ALA A 56 51.07 -39.94 -27.52
C ALA A 56 50.49 -39.09 -28.68
N HIS A 57 49.19 -38.79 -28.62
CA HIS A 57 48.48 -37.96 -29.60
C HIS A 57 47.94 -36.65 -28.99
N ALA A 58 48.73 -35.96 -28.16
CA ALA A 58 48.33 -34.72 -27.48
C ALA A 58 47.74 -33.63 -28.41
N TRP A 59 48.20 -33.55 -29.67
CA TRP A 59 47.66 -32.62 -30.67
C TRP A 59 46.14 -32.80 -30.89
N LEU A 60 45.65 -34.04 -30.89
CA LEU A 60 44.23 -34.35 -31.01
C LEU A 60 43.45 -33.85 -29.79
N GLY A 61 44.03 -33.97 -28.58
CA GLY A 61 43.44 -33.45 -27.35
C GLY A 61 43.27 -31.92 -27.36
N TYR A 62 44.25 -31.18 -27.88
CA TYR A 62 44.13 -29.72 -28.05
C TYR A 62 43.05 -29.35 -29.07
N LEU A 63 42.91 -30.11 -30.17
CA LEU A 63 41.82 -29.91 -31.14
C LEU A 63 40.44 -30.18 -30.51
N CYS A 64 40.30 -31.24 -29.71
CA CYS A 64 39.08 -31.52 -28.96
C CYS A 64 38.74 -30.37 -28.00
N ALA A 65 39.71 -29.88 -27.22
CA ALA A 65 39.50 -28.76 -26.29
C ALA A 65 39.09 -27.47 -27.02
N ALA A 66 39.70 -27.17 -28.17
CA ALA A 66 39.34 -26.03 -29.01
C ALA A 66 37.93 -26.18 -29.59
N ALA A 67 37.56 -27.37 -30.08
CA ALA A 67 36.23 -27.65 -30.60
C ALA A 67 35.15 -27.52 -29.51
N VAL A 68 35.40 -28.03 -28.30
CA VAL A 68 34.52 -27.84 -27.14
C VAL A 68 34.35 -26.35 -26.83
N ALA A 69 35.44 -25.57 -26.79
CA ALA A 69 35.38 -24.13 -26.55
C ALA A 69 34.48 -23.41 -27.56
N ILE A 70 34.55 -23.80 -28.84
CA ILE A 70 33.70 -23.29 -29.91
C ILE A 70 32.24 -23.68 -29.67
N VAL A 71 31.95 -24.97 -29.47
CA VAL A 71 30.58 -25.48 -29.28
C VAL A 71 29.89 -24.82 -28.08
N PHE A 72 30.61 -24.56 -26.98
CA PHE A 72 30.06 -23.93 -25.80
C PHE A 72 29.59 -22.47 -26.00
N TRP A 73 29.94 -21.79 -27.10
CA TRP A 73 29.34 -20.50 -27.44
C TRP A 73 27.83 -20.59 -27.63
N TRP A 74 27.33 -21.73 -28.13
CA TRP A 74 25.90 -21.95 -28.35
C TRP A 74 25.18 -22.54 -27.12
N ARG A 75 25.84 -22.65 -25.95
CA ARG A 75 25.28 -23.25 -24.73
C ARG A 75 23.98 -22.59 -24.26
N ARG A 76 23.76 -21.34 -24.66
CA ARG A 76 22.58 -20.54 -24.29
C ARG A 76 21.39 -20.80 -25.21
N SER A 77 21.65 -21.04 -26.50
CA SER A 77 20.63 -21.18 -27.54
C SER A 77 20.25 -22.65 -27.77
N HIS A 78 21.24 -23.54 -27.75
CA HIS A 78 21.08 -24.97 -28.03
C HIS A 78 21.75 -25.85 -26.96
N PRO A 79 21.34 -25.75 -25.67
CA PRO A 79 22.04 -26.42 -24.58
C PRO A 79 22.10 -27.95 -24.72
N LEU A 80 21.06 -28.58 -25.27
CA LEU A 80 21.04 -30.03 -25.49
C LEU A 80 22.06 -30.45 -26.55
N ALA A 81 22.08 -29.79 -27.70
CA ALA A 81 23.03 -30.08 -28.77
C ALA A 81 24.46 -29.86 -28.29
N VAL A 82 24.70 -28.77 -27.56
CA VAL A 82 26.01 -28.47 -26.97
C VAL A 82 26.46 -29.56 -26.00
N LEU A 83 25.59 -30.03 -25.10
CA LEU A 83 25.92 -31.13 -24.18
C LEU A 83 26.30 -32.40 -24.96
N LEU A 84 25.47 -32.84 -25.90
CA LEU A 84 25.70 -34.09 -26.64
C LEU A 84 26.96 -34.03 -27.51
N ILE A 85 27.17 -32.91 -28.22
CA ILE A 85 28.35 -32.71 -29.07
C ILE A 85 29.62 -32.60 -28.23
N ALA A 86 29.61 -31.80 -27.15
CA ALA A 86 30.79 -31.60 -26.32
C ALA A 86 31.22 -32.89 -25.62
N VAL A 87 30.26 -33.67 -25.10
CA VAL A 87 30.53 -34.96 -24.48
C VAL A 87 31.02 -36.00 -25.50
N GLY A 88 30.48 -35.99 -26.73
CA GLY A 88 31.00 -36.80 -27.83
C GLY A 88 32.45 -36.46 -28.18
N ILE A 89 32.78 -35.16 -28.30
CA ILE A 89 34.16 -34.69 -28.56
C ILE A 89 35.09 -35.07 -27.41
N ALA A 90 34.65 -34.88 -26.15
CA ALA A 90 35.42 -35.26 -24.97
C ALA A 90 35.69 -36.76 -24.92
N SER A 91 34.74 -37.59 -25.36
CA SER A 91 34.88 -39.06 -25.42
C SER A 91 35.89 -39.54 -26.47
N VAL A 92 36.34 -38.69 -27.39
CA VAL A 92 37.42 -38.99 -28.35
C VAL A 92 38.78 -38.47 -27.86
N ASN A 93 38.81 -37.63 -26.82
CA ASN A 93 40.04 -36.99 -26.37
C ASN A 93 40.99 -38.02 -25.71
N PRO A 94 42.25 -38.15 -26.19
CA PRO A 94 43.22 -39.12 -25.69
C PRO A 94 43.65 -38.87 -24.24
N ILE A 95 43.40 -37.67 -23.69
CA ILE A 95 43.71 -37.40 -22.27
C ILE A 95 42.94 -38.34 -21.32
N TYR A 96 41.79 -38.85 -21.76
CA TYR A 96 40.93 -39.75 -21.00
C TYR A 96 41.19 -41.23 -21.28
N GLU A 97 42.22 -41.57 -22.07
CA GLU A 97 42.53 -42.95 -22.47
C GLU A 97 43.04 -43.80 -21.29
N HIS A 98 43.79 -43.19 -20.37
CA HIS A 98 44.40 -43.88 -19.22
C HIS A 98 43.95 -43.34 -17.86
N THR A 99 42.96 -42.43 -17.82
CA THR A 99 42.52 -41.82 -16.57
C THR A 99 41.46 -42.68 -15.88
N VAL A 100 41.85 -43.31 -14.77
CA VAL A 100 40.89 -43.94 -13.86
C VAL A 100 40.22 -42.83 -13.02
N GLY A 101 39.12 -42.27 -13.52
CA GLY A 101 38.25 -41.35 -12.75
C GLY A 101 38.39 -39.84 -13.00
N GLY A 102 38.74 -39.43 -14.22
CA GLY A 102 38.74 -38.00 -14.60
C GLY A 102 37.33 -37.39 -14.64
N VAL A 103 37.18 -36.16 -14.13
CA VAL A 103 35.94 -35.37 -14.24
C VAL A 103 35.77 -34.90 -15.68
N PHE A 104 34.64 -35.22 -16.32
CA PHE A 104 34.28 -34.67 -17.62
C PHE A 104 33.74 -33.25 -17.42
N PHE A 105 34.61 -32.24 -17.46
CA PHE A 105 34.16 -30.84 -17.28
C PHE A 105 33.08 -30.45 -18.29
N GLU A 106 33.13 -31.01 -19.49
CA GLU A 106 32.13 -30.81 -20.54
C GLU A 106 30.73 -31.32 -20.14
N SER A 107 30.65 -32.48 -19.47
CA SER A 107 29.38 -33.03 -18.96
C SER A 107 28.84 -32.16 -17.83
N VAL A 108 29.70 -31.72 -16.90
CA VAL A 108 29.36 -30.87 -15.75
C VAL A 108 28.78 -29.53 -16.19
N PHE A 109 29.53 -28.79 -17.02
CA PHE A 109 29.09 -27.48 -17.49
C PHE A 109 27.91 -27.57 -18.48
N GLY A 110 27.88 -28.62 -19.31
CA GLY A 110 26.78 -28.88 -20.23
C GLY A 110 25.46 -29.24 -19.51
N ALA A 111 25.52 -30.13 -18.52
CA ALA A 111 24.36 -30.57 -17.73
C ALA A 111 23.81 -29.40 -16.90
N PHE A 112 24.68 -28.60 -16.28
CA PHE A 112 24.26 -27.37 -15.60
C PHE A 112 23.55 -26.41 -16.56
N ALA A 113 24.14 -26.13 -17.73
CA ALA A 113 23.57 -25.20 -18.71
C ALA A 113 22.21 -25.67 -19.23
N LEU A 114 22.06 -26.98 -19.46
CA LEU A 114 20.79 -27.59 -19.85
C LEU A 114 19.74 -27.48 -18.74
N ALA A 115 20.08 -27.89 -17.52
CA ALA A 115 19.17 -27.84 -16.39
C ALA A 115 18.74 -26.42 -16.03
N ALA A 116 19.66 -25.44 -16.10
CA ALA A 116 19.35 -24.06 -15.79
C ALA A 116 18.36 -23.41 -16.77
N ARG A 117 18.16 -23.99 -17.96
CA ARG A 117 17.37 -23.38 -19.06
C ARG A 117 16.18 -24.19 -19.55
N THR A 118 16.11 -25.49 -19.24
CA THR A 118 15.07 -26.38 -19.73
C THR A 118 14.23 -26.98 -18.61
N SER A 119 13.14 -27.66 -18.95
CA SER A 119 12.31 -28.35 -17.97
C SER A 119 13.04 -29.55 -17.35
N LEU A 120 12.60 -29.99 -16.17
CA LEU A 120 13.20 -31.14 -15.48
C LEU A 120 13.23 -32.40 -16.36
N ARG A 121 12.18 -32.63 -17.16
CA ARG A 121 12.10 -33.78 -18.08
C ARG A 121 13.19 -33.73 -19.15
N VAL A 122 13.37 -32.58 -19.79
CA VAL A 122 14.40 -32.39 -20.83
C VAL A 122 15.80 -32.47 -20.24
N ALA A 123 16.00 -31.93 -19.04
CA ALA A 123 17.28 -32.00 -18.34
C ALA A 123 17.67 -33.44 -17.99
N LEU A 124 16.74 -34.25 -17.45
CA LEU A 124 16.97 -35.66 -17.12
C LEU A 124 17.20 -36.51 -18.37
N LEU A 125 16.39 -36.32 -19.43
CA LEU A 125 16.56 -37.03 -20.69
C LEU A 125 17.88 -36.66 -21.38
N GLY A 126 18.25 -35.38 -21.35
CA GLY A 126 19.52 -34.93 -21.92
C GLY A 126 20.73 -35.46 -21.15
N TYR A 127 20.65 -35.53 -19.82
CA TYR A 127 21.66 -36.17 -18.99
C TYR A 127 21.80 -37.66 -19.32
N ALA A 128 20.70 -38.40 -19.36
CA ALA A 128 20.71 -39.82 -19.74
C ALA A 128 21.27 -40.02 -21.16
N ALA A 129 20.90 -39.15 -22.11
CA ALA A 129 21.42 -39.20 -23.47
C ALA A 129 22.92 -38.91 -23.52
N SER A 130 23.44 -37.98 -22.69
CA SER A 130 24.89 -37.75 -22.63
C SER A 130 25.66 -38.96 -22.10
N GLU A 131 25.14 -39.65 -21.09
CA GLU A 131 25.77 -40.89 -20.57
C GLU A 131 25.77 -42.00 -21.63
N VAL A 132 24.67 -42.12 -22.39
CA VAL A 132 24.61 -43.06 -23.53
C VAL A 132 25.63 -42.70 -24.61
N VAL A 133 25.82 -41.41 -24.92
CA VAL A 133 26.85 -40.97 -25.89
C VAL A 133 28.26 -41.33 -25.40
N ILE A 134 28.57 -41.09 -24.12
CA ILE A 134 29.86 -41.46 -23.52
C ILE A 134 30.10 -42.95 -23.67
N LEU A 135 29.10 -43.75 -23.30
CA LEU A 135 29.18 -45.21 -23.36
C LEU A 135 29.41 -45.71 -24.79
N VAL A 136 28.59 -45.25 -25.75
CA VAL A 136 28.66 -45.70 -27.14
C VAL A 136 29.99 -45.30 -27.79
N VAL A 137 30.42 -44.04 -27.63
CA VAL A 137 31.67 -43.55 -28.24
C VAL A 137 32.88 -44.23 -27.62
N SER A 138 32.91 -44.36 -26.29
CA SER A 138 34.02 -45.03 -25.60
C SER A 138 34.08 -46.52 -25.94
N GLY A 139 32.93 -47.21 -25.98
CA GLY A 139 32.86 -48.63 -26.34
C GLY A 139 33.27 -48.89 -27.79
N ALA A 140 32.89 -48.01 -28.72
CA ALA A 140 33.38 -48.06 -30.10
C ALA A 140 34.91 -47.84 -30.18
N GLY A 141 35.45 -46.93 -29.37
CA GLY A 141 36.90 -46.73 -29.24
C GLY A 141 37.64 -48.00 -28.82
N ILE A 142 37.09 -48.76 -27.88
CA ILE A 142 37.66 -50.05 -27.45
C ILE A 142 37.62 -51.09 -28.56
N LEU A 143 36.46 -51.23 -29.24
CA LEU A 143 36.30 -52.18 -30.35
C LEU A 143 37.26 -51.89 -31.51
N LEU A 144 37.60 -50.62 -31.72
CA LEU A 144 38.54 -50.16 -32.74
C LEU A 144 40.01 -50.15 -32.28
N GLY A 145 40.29 -50.55 -31.03
CA GLY A 145 41.65 -50.55 -30.46
C GLY A 145 42.22 -49.17 -30.15
N ALA A 146 41.37 -48.13 -30.10
CA ALA A 146 41.73 -46.76 -29.75
C ALA A 146 41.58 -46.46 -28.25
N ARG A 147 41.10 -47.44 -27.45
CA ARG A 147 40.99 -47.37 -25.99
C ARG A 147 41.19 -48.76 -25.38
N GLU A 148 41.79 -48.82 -24.19
CA GLU A 148 42.03 -50.06 -23.46
C GLU A 148 40.86 -50.42 -22.52
N GLU A 149 40.22 -49.43 -21.90
CA GLU A 149 39.17 -49.63 -20.88
C GLU A 149 37.94 -48.73 -21.09
N LEU A 150 36.79 -49.17 -20.56
CA LEU A 150 35.58 -48.34 -20.48
C LEU A 150 35.76 -47.26 -19.41
N PRO A 151 35.10 -46.09 -19.54
CA PRO A 151 35.03 -45.12 -18.47
C PRO A 151 34.48 -45.78 -17.20
N PRO A 152 35.15 -45.65 -16.04
CA PRO A 152 34.78 -46.38 -14.83
C PRO A 152 33.44 -45.93 -14.21
N VAL A 153 32.86 -44.84 -14.69
CA VAL A 153 31.65 -44.23 -14.13
C VAL A 153 30.57 -44.08 -15.21
N MET A 154 29.50 -44.86 -15.09
CA MET A 154 28.30 -44.79 -15.96
C MET A 154 27.33 -43.67 -15.61
N LEU A 155 27.57 -42.99 -14.48
CA LEU A 155 26.75 -41.91 -13.94
C LEU A 155 27.68 -40.90 -13.29
N ASP A 156 28.17 -39.93 -14.06
CA ASP A 156 29.09 -38.93 -13.55
C ASP A 156 28.45 -38.15 -12.38
N PRO A 157 28.90 -38.36 -11.12
CA PRO A 157 28.27 -37.73 -9.96
C PRO A 157 28.46 -36.21 -9.98
N ALA A 158 29.54 -35.70 -10.58
CA ALA A 158 29.75 -34.27 -10.71
C ALA A 158 28.73 -33.65 -11.68
N ALA A 159 28.43 -34.34 -12.79
CA ALA A 159 27.40 -33.92 -13.73
C ALA A 159 26.00 -33.99 -13.12
N LEU A 160 25.69 -34.99 -12.31
CA LEU A 160 24.44 -35.07 -11.55
C LEU A 160 24.29 -33.92 -10.54
N ILE A 161 25.35 -33.61 -9.79
CA ILE A 161 25.36 -32.46 -8.88
C ILE A 161 25.14 -31.17 -9.67
N ALA A 162 25.82 -31.00 -10.80
CA ALA A 162 25.67 -29.84 -11.67
C ALA A 162 24.26 -29.71 -12.26
N LEU A 163 23.63 -30.83 -12.63
CA LEU A 163 22.24 -30.90 -13.05
C LEU A 163 21.30 -30.42 -11.93
N ALA A 164 21.49 -30.94 -10.71
CA ALA A 164 20.71 -30.55 -9.54
C ALA A 164 20.86 -29.05 -9.21
N LEU A 165 22.09 -28.52 -9.28
CA LEU A 165 22.35 -27.08 -9.12
C LEU A 165 21.65 -26.27 -10.22
N GLY A 166 21.69 -26.71 -11.47
CA GLY A 166 21.00 -26.05 -12.57
C GLY A 166 19.48 -26.01 -12.35
N VAL A 167 18.88 -27.12 -11.91
CA VAL A 167 17.46 -27.19 -11.53
C VAL A 167 17.15 -26.23 -10.38
N ALA A 168 17.99 -26.18 -9.34
CA ALA A 168 17.80 -25.29 -8.20
C ALA A 168 17.90 -23.81 -8.60
N VAL A 169 18.87 -23.45 -9.45
CA VAL A 169 19.01 -22.08 -10.00
C VAL A 169 17.79 -21.69 -10.81
N ARG A 170 17.29 -22.57 -11.68
CA ARG A 170 16.07 -22.33 -12.47
C ARG A 170 14.85 -22.13 -11.57
N ALA A 171 14.65 -23.02 -10.60
CA ALA A 171 13.54 -22.95 -9.65
C ALA A 171 13.59 -21.67 -8.81
N ASN A 172 14.78 -21.29 -8.33
CA ASN A 172 14.96 -20.07 -7.55
C ASN A 172 14.74 -18.81 -8.42
N SER A 173 15.15 -18.84 -9.69
CA SER A 173 14.92 -17.73 -10.63
C SER A 173 13.42 -17.56 -10.92
N ALA A 174 12.70 -18.67 -11.17
CA ALA A 174 11.25 -18.66 -11.36
C ALA A 174 10.51 -18.19 -10.10
N ARG A 175 10.92 -18.64 -8.92
CA ARG A 175 10.34 -18.21 -7.64
C ARG A 175 10.54 -16.70 -7.41
N ARG A 176 11.71 -16.16 -7.74
CA ARG A 176 11.98 -14.72 -7.63
C ARG A 176 11.09 -13.91 -8.55
N ALA A 177 10.96 -14.30 -9.82
CA ALA A 177 10.08 -13.63 -10.76
C ALA A 177 8.61 -13.65 -10.28
N ALA A 178 8.14 -14.78 -9.74
CA ALA A 178 6.78 -14.88 -9.19
C ALA A 178 6.57 -14.00 -7.95
N LEU A 179 7.58 -13.85 -7.09
CA LEU A 179 7.51 -12.94 -5.93
C LEU A 179 7.51 -11.47 -6.36
N GLU A 180 8.34 -11.10 -7.34
CA GLU A 180 8.36 -9.73 -7.91
C GLU A 180 6.99 -9.38 -8.52
N GLU A 181 6.37 -10.30 -9.24
CA GLU A 181 5.01 -10.12 -9.79
C GLU A 181 3.96 -9.97 -8.67
N LEU A 182 4.01 -10.78 -7.63
CA LEU A 182 3.08 -10.72 -6.51
C LEU A 182 3.18 -9.39 -5.73
N VAL A 183 4.40 -8.89 -5.53
CA VAL A 183 4.62 -7.56 -4.92
C VAL A 183 4.03 -6.46 -5.79
N ALA A 184 4.31 -6.47 -7.10
CA ALA A 184 3.76 -5.48 -8.03
C ALA A 184 2.22 -5.49 -8.07
N VAL A 185 1.60 -6.66 -8.02
CA VAL A 185 0.13 -6.80 -7.93
C VAL A 185 -0.40 -6.19 -6.63
N ARG A 186 0.24 -6.46 -5.48
CA ARG A 186 -0.18 -5.90 -4.19
C ARG A 186 -0.04 -4.38 -4.14
N GLU A 187 1.06 -3.83 -4.63
CA GLU A 187 1.26 -2.38 -4.71
C GLU A 187 0.18 -1.72 -5.58
N ALA A 188 -0.14 -2.32 -6.72
CA ALA A 188 -1.20 -1.84 -7.60
C ALA A 188 -2.60 -1.96 -6.96
N GLN A 189 -2.84 -2.96 -6.11
CA GLN A 189 -4.09 -3.09 -5.34
C GLN A 189 -4.19 -2.04 -4.24
N ALA A 190 -3.12 -1.85 -3.46
CA ALA A 190 -3.05 -0.83 -2.42
C ALA A 190 -3.29 0.58 -2.99
N ALA A 191 -2.65 0.92 -4.12
CA ALA A 191 -2.85 2.19 -4.80
C ALA A 191 -4.31 2.39 -5.28
N ARG A 192 -5.00 1.32 -5.72
CA ARG A 192 -6.41 1.40 -6.11
C ARG A 192 -7.34 1.56 -4.91
N ALA A 193 -7.09 0.83 -3.82
CA ALA A 193 -7.84 0.94 -2.59
C ALA A 193 -7.73 2.35 -2.01
N GLU A 194 -6.52 2.91 -2.03
CA GLU A 194 -6.27 4.28 -1.58
C GLU A 194 -7.00 5.32 -2.43
N ARG A 195 -6.93 5.21 -3.76
CA ARG A 195 -7.70 6.09 -4.66
C ARG A 195 -9.21 6.00 -4.44
N ALA A 196 -9.73 4.80 -4.18
CA ALA A 196 -11.15 4.59 -3.89
C ALA A 196 -11.54 5.23 -2.54
N ARG A 197 -10.72 5.07 -1.50
CA ARG A 197 -10.90 5.71 -0.18
C ARG A 197 -10.96 7.23 -0.34
N ILE A 198 -10.00 7.81 -1.06
CA ILE A 198 -9.93 9.25 -1.32
C ILE A 198 -11.14 9.74 -2.12
N THR A 199 -11.58 8.99 -3.14
CA THR A 199 -12.77 9.34 -3.91
C THR A 199 -14.02 9.35 -3.03
N ALA A 200 -14.15 8.38 -2.13
CA ALA A 200 -15.26 8.34 -1.17
C ALA A 200 -15.23 9.53 -0.21
N GLU A 201 -14.06 9.85 0.36
CA GLU A 201 -13.89 11.01 1.25
C GLU A 201 -14.20 12.34 0.54
N MET A 202 -13.73 12.50 -0.70
CA MET A 202 -14.12 13.64 -1.55
C MET A 202 -15.63 13.68 -1.79
N HIS A 203 -16.25 12.53 -2.09
CA HIS A 203 -17.67 12.45 -2.36
C HIS A 203 -18.50 12.84 -1.13
N ASP A 204 -18.08 12.42 0.07
CA ASP A 204 -18.77 12.74 1.31
C ASP A 204 -18.71 14.23 1.64
N VAL A 205 -17.53 14.87 1.49
CA VAL A 205 -17.38 16.33 1.67
C VAL A 205 -18.27 17.10 0.68
N VAL A 206 -18.23 16.72 -0.60
CA VAL A 206 -19.03 17.38 -1.64
C VAL A 206 -20.53 17.19 -1.39
N ALA A 207 -20.97 15.96 -1.13
CA ALA A 207 -22.37 15.63 -0.93
C ALA A 207 -22.93 16.37 0.29
N HIS A 208 -22.17 16.44 1.39
CA HIS A 208 -22.56 17.17 2.59
C HIS A 208 -22.71 18.68 2.33
N SER A 209 -21.69 19.32 1.74
CA SER A 209 -21.73 20.76 1.48
C SER A 209 -22.81 21.15 0.47
N VAL A 210 -23.03 20.36 -0.58
CA VAL A 210 -24.12 20.57 -1.53
C VAL A 210 -25.48 20.47 -0.84
N THR A 211 -25.66 19.50 0.06
CA THR A 211 -26.90 19.36 0.83
C THR A 211 -27.16 20.59 1.71
N VAL A 212 -26.14 21.12 2.38
CA VAL A 212 -26.24 22.34 3.20
C VAL A 212 -26.57 23.55 2.32
N MET A 213 -25.89 23.72 1.19
CA MET A 213 -26.16 24.82 0.24
C MET A 213 -27.59 24.77 -0.30
N ILE A 214 -28.10 23.59 -0.67
CA ILE A 214 -29.49 23.42 -1.14
C ILE A 214 -30.49 23.82 -0.03
N ALA A 215 -30.24 23.43 1.22
CA ALA A 215 -31.08 23.80 2.34
C ALA A 215 -31.10 25.32 2.59
N LEU A 216 -29.93 25.98 2.56
CA LEU A 216 -29.78 27.43 2.72
C LEU A 216 -30.48 28.19 1.57
N ALA A 217 -30.32 27.73 0.32
CA ALA A 217 -31.01 28.30 -0.83
C ALA A 217 -32.54 28.18 -0.70
N GLY A 218 -33.02 27.01 -0.26
CA GLY A 218 -34.45 26.78 0.00
C GLY A 218 -35.01 27.71 1.07
N GLY A 219 -34.27 27.90 2.17
CA GLY A 219 -34.61 28.83 3.25
C GLY A 219 -34.64 30.29 2.78
N ALA A 220 -33.62 30.73 2.04
CA ALA A 220 -33.56 32.07 1.47
C ALA A 220 -34.75 32.36 0.55
N ARG A 221 -35.12 31.40 -0.31
CA ARG A 221 -36.27 31.52 -1.21
C ARG A 221 -37.60 31.63 -0.46
N ALA A 222 -37.78 30.85 0.61
CA ALA A 222 -39.00 30.90 1.42
C ALA A 222 -39.13 32.20 2.24
N GLY A 223 -37.99 32.79 2.64
CA GLY A 223 -37.93 34.00 3.47
C GLY A 223 -37.85 35.31 2.69
N TRP A 224 -37.69 35.29 1.36
CA TRP A 224 -37.34 36.46 0.55
C TRP A 224 -38.26 37.67 0.74
N GLU A 225 -39.57 37.46 0.72
CA GLU A 225 -40.57 38.54 0.84
C GLU A 225 -40.85 38.94 2.30
N LYS A 226 -40.91 37.95 3.19
CA LYS A 226 -41.33 38.16 4.59
C LYS A 226 -40.17 38.62 5.49
N HIS A 227 -38.95 38.21 5.15
CA HIS A 227 -37.75 38.40 5.95
C HIS A 227 -36.50 38.59 5.07
N PRO A 228 -36.40 39.69 4.31
CA PRO A 228 -35.35 39.90 3.30
C PRO A 228 -33.93 39.87 3.90
N GLU A 229 -33.73 40.41 5.10
CA GLU A 229 -32.41 40.37 5.77
C GLU A 229 -31.97 38.94 6.13
N ARG A 230 -32.91 38.06 6.45
CA ARG A 230 -32.65 36.65 6.75
C ARG A 230 -32.28 35.89 5.48
N ALA A 231 -32.97 36.19 4.38
CA ALA A 231 -32.65 35.63 3.08
C ALA A 231 -31.27 36.08 2.59
N ARG A 232 -30.89 37.34 2.84
CA ARG A 232 -29.55 37.87 2.51
C ARG A 232 -28.44 37.12 3.25
N ARG A 233 -28.56 36.92 4.57
CA ARG A 233 -27.59 36.15 5.36
C ARG A 233 -27.49 34.68 4.94
N ALA A 234 -28.62 34.04 4.62
CA ALA A 234 -28.62 32.66 4.13
C ALA A 234 -27.87 32.51 2.80
N LEU A 235 -27.94 33.52 1.92
CA LEU A 235 -27.16 33.56 0.67
C LEU A 235 -25.66 33.81 0.92
N GLU A 236 -25.29 34.65 1.88
CA GLU A 236 -23.89 34.86 2.29
C GLU A 236 -23.27 33.56 2.84
N GLN A 237 -24.01 32.84 3.68
CA GLN A 237 -23.59 31.54 4.21
C GLN A 237 -23.50 30.45 3.14
N LEU A 238 -24.41 30.47 2.17
CA LEU A 238 -24.33 29.58 1.01
C LEU A 238 -23.01 29.79 0.26
N GLY A 239 -22.60 31.05 0.06
CA GLY A 239 -21.30 31.40 -0.51
C GLY A 239 -20.13 30.90 0.35
N ALA A 240 -20.19 31.09 1.67
CA ALA A 240 -19.14 30.65 2.59
C ALA A 240 -18.97 29.12 2.62
N VAL A 241 -20.07 28.35 2.68
CA VAL A 241 -20.05 26.88 2.65
C VAL A 241 -19.49 26.37 1.32
N GLY A 242 -19.85 27.01 0.20
CA GLY A 242 -19.28 26.68 -1.11
C GLY A 242 -17.76 26.93 -1.18
N ALA A 243 -17.29 28.04 -0.61
CA ALA A 243 -15.88 28.38 -0.55
C ALA A 243 -15.08 27.42 0.36
N GLU A 244 -15.62 27.06 1.53
CA GLU A 244 -15.02 26.09 2.45
C GLU A 244 -14.91 24.70 1.80
N ALA A 245 -15.97 24.23 1.12
CA ALA A 245 -15.98 22.95 0.42
C ALA A 245 -14.96 22.89 -0.74
N LEU A 246 -14.84 23.98 -1.52
CA LEU A 246 -13.83 24.10 -2.57
C LEU A 246 -12.41 24.09 -2.00
N GLY A 247 -12.20 24.76 -0.88
CA GLY A 247 -10.91 24.75 -0.16
C GLY A 247 -10.52 23.35 0.31
N GLU A 248 -11.47 22.59 0.87
CA GLU A 248 -11.24 21.22 1.34
C GLU A 248 -10.89 20.27 0.20
N MET A 249 -11.65 20.31 -0.90
CA MET A 249 -11.32 19.51 -2.10
C MET A 249 -9.94 19.85 -2.66
N GLN A 250 -9.58 21.13 -2.71
CA GLN A 250 -8.28 21.57 -3.20
C GLN A 250 -7.14 21.09 -2.28
N ARG A 251 -7.36 20.99 -0.97
CA ARG A 251 -6.40 20.40 -0.03
C ARG A 251 -6.19 18.91 -0.32
N ILE A 252 -7.25 18.13 -0.43
CA ILE A 252 -7.16 16.68 -0.72
C ILE A 252 -6.48 16.43 -2.07
N LEU A 253 -6.83 17.21 -3.11
CA LEU A 253 -6.19 17.13 -4.42
C LEU A 253 -4.72 17.59 -4.43
N ARG A 254 -4.33 18.51 -3.54
CA ARG A 254 -2.93 18.95 -3.41
C ARG A 254 -2.07 17.86 -2.77
N VAL A 255 -2.57 17.19 -1.72
CA VAL A 255 -1.89 16.04 -1.09
C VAL A 255 -1.65 14.94 -2.12
N LEU A 256 -2.65 14.63 -2.97
CA LEU A 256 -2.52 13.67 -4.07
C LEU A 256 -1.53 14.07 -5.19
N ARG A 257 -1.28 15.37 -5.39
CA ARG A 257 -0.31 15.87 -6.38
C ARG A 257 1.10 15.95 -5.83
N THR A 258 1.29 15.96 -4.52
CA THR A 258 2.59 16.09 -3.86
C THR A 258 3.32 14.75 -3.65
N ASP A 259 2.73 13.62 -4.06
CA ASP A 259 3.45 12.33 -4.19
C ASP A 259 4.53 12.33 -5.30
N GLY A 260 4.78 13.47 -5.96
CA GLY A 260 5.81 13.65 -6.99
C GLY A 260 6.93 14.63 -6.66
N GLU A 261 6.69 15.69 -5.89
CA GLU A 261 7.69 16.72 -5.54
C GLU A 261 7.36 17.31 -4.16
N GLY A 262 8.41 17.57 -3.36
CA GLY A 262 8.37 17.77 -1.91
C GLY A 262 7.49 18.91 -1.36
N PRO A 263 7.36 19.00 -0.03
CA PRO A 263 6.36 19.83 0.63
C PRO A 263 6.77 21.30 0.60
N ASP A 264 6.08 22.12 -0.21
CA ASP A 264 6.15 23.58 -0.07
C ASP A 264 4.85 24.13 0.55
N ARG A 265 5.01 24.51 1.83
CA ARG A 265 4.39 25.61 2.55
C ARG A 265 2.96 26.00 2.16
N GLY A 266 1.99 25.55 2.96
CA GLY A 266 0.65 26.12 2.93
C GLY A 266 -0.36 25.52 3.90
N ILE A 267 0.00 25.27 5.17
CA ILE A 267 -0.97 24.90 6.21
C ILE A 267 -0.57 25.57 7.53
N THR A 268 -0.88 26.86 7.66
CA THR A 268 -0.93 27.60 8.93
C THR A 268 -2.05 28.64 8.86
N ALA A 269 -3.30 28.21 8.69
CA ALA A 269 -4.47 29.09 8.80
C ALA A 269 -5.76 28.26 8.96
N SER A 270 -6.01 27.73 10.16
CA SER A 270 -7.34 27.21 10.52
C SER A 270 -7.43 27.18 12.05
N GLY A 271 -7.86 28.29 12.66
CA GLY A 271 -8.08 28.35 14.11
C GLY A 271 -8.03 29.75 14.76
N HIS A 272 -7.63 30.80 14.03
CA HIS A 272 -7.46 32.14 14.63
C HIS A 272 -8.57 33.16 14.33
N ASP A 273 -9.53 32.87 13.43
CA ASP A 273 -10.56 33.84 12.98
C ASP A 273 -12.00 33.30 13.12
N LEU A 274 -12.33 32.57 14.19
CA LEU A 274 -13.74 32.21 14.45
C LEU A 274 -14.47 33.40 15.06
N PRO A 275 -15.66 33.77 14.55
CA PRO A 275 -16.45 34.83 15.15
C PRO A 275 -16.92 34.42 16.56
N PRO A 276 -17.23 35.39 17.44
CA PRO A 276 -17.76 35.10 18.76
C PRO A 276 -19.04 34.25 18.71
N LEU A 277 -19.29 33.48 19.76
CA LEU A 277 -20.47 32.61 19.86
C LEU A 277 -21.79 33.41 19.79
N GLU A 278 -21.74 34.64 20.26
CA GLU A 278 -22.82 35.62 20.22
C GLU A 278 -23.23 35.92 18.76
N GLU A 279 -22.26 36.06 17.86
CA GLU A 279 -22.51 36.29 16.44
C GLU A 279 -23.13 35.06 15.77
N LEU A 280 -22.64 33.86 16.12
CA LEU A 280 -23.24 32.60 15.68
C LEU A 280 -24.71 32.48 16.11
N VAL A 281 -25.03 32.86 17.35
CA VAL A 281 -26.42 32.82 17.85
C VAL A 281 -27.31 33.84 17.13
N GLU A 282 -26.80 35.04 16.86
CA GLU A 282 -27.54 36.06 16.08
C GLU A 282 -27.87 35.60 14.66
N VAL A 283 -27.00 34.81 14.04
CA VAL A 283 -27.27 34.18 12.75
C VAL A 283 -28.49 33.25 12.83
N PHE A 284 -28.57 32.38 13.85
CA PHE A 284 -29.70 31.46 13.99
C PHE A 284 -31.00 32.15 14.44
N ARG A 285 -30.91 33.23 15.25
CA ARG A 285 -32.04 34.14 15.53
C ARG A 285 -32.56 34.78 14.25
N ALA A 286 -31.65 35.21 13.39
CA ALA A 286 -31.97 35.66 12.06
C ALA A 286 -32.36 34.52 11.12
N ALA A 287 -32.25 33.24 11.44
CA ALA A 287 -32.87 32.17 10.66
C ALA A 287 -34.32 31.88 11.11
N GLY A 288 -34.81 32.56 12.15
CA GLY A 288 -36.15 32.36 12.73
C GLY A 288 -36.17 31.44 13.95
N LEU A 289 -35.01 31.00 14.44
CA LEU A 289 -34.91 30.19 15.65
C LEU A 289 -34.93 31.09 16.89
N PRO A 290 -35.83 30.89 17.87
CA PRO A 290 -35.88 31.72 19.09
C PRO A 290 -34.79 31.30 20.09
N VAL A 291 -33.52 31.64 19.79
CA VAL A 291 -32.35 31.20 20.57
C VAL A 291 -32.08 32.10 21.78
N SER A 292 -31.90 31.54 22.98
CA SER A 292 -31.27 32.20 24.13
C SER A 292 -29.85 31.66 24.33
N LEU A 293 -28.89 32.54 24.64
CA LEU A 293 -27.51 32.16 24.94
C LEU A 293 -27.20 32.51 26.39
N VAL A 294 -26.74 31.53 27.16
CA VAL A 294 -26.32 31.69 28.55
C VAL A 294 -24.87 31.20 28.67
N ARG A 295 -23.99 32.06 29.16
CA ARG A 295 -22.60 31.72 29.49
C ARG A 295 -22.39 31.88 30.99
N ARG A 296 -21.74 30.89 31.62
CA ARG A 296 -21.41 30.93 33.05
C ARG A 296 -19.98 30.45 33.25
N GLY A 297 -19.25 31.07 34.18
CA GLY A 297 -17.83 30.82 34.42
C GLY A 297 -16.92 31.62 33.49
N GLU A 298 -15.62 31.37 33.57
CA GLU A 298 -14.60 32.08 32.80
C GLU A 298 -14.54 31.58 31.34
N ALA A 299 -14.26 32.48 30.40
CA ALA A 299 -14.18 32.10 28.99
C ALA A 299 -12.92 31.25 28.76
N PRO A 300 -13.02 30.09 28.07
CA PRO A 300 -11.84 29.29 27.75
C PRO A 300 -10.88 30.09 26.85
N THR A 301 -9.58 30.01 27.14
CA THR A 301 -8.52 30.69 26.38
C THR A 301 -7.83 29.78 25.38
N ASP A 302 -7.98 28.46 25.51
CA ASP A 302 -7.43 27.47 24.57
C ASP A 302 -8.15 27.57 23.21
N PRO A 303 -7.43 27.89 22.11
CA PRO A 303 -7.98 27.96 20.76
C PRO A 303 -8.63 26.66 20.26
N ALA A 304 -8.10 25.49 20.66
CA ALA A 304 -8.65 24.20 20.27
C ALA A 304 -10.01 23.94 20.96
N LEU A 305 -10.09 24.31 22.24
CA LEU A 305 -11.32 24.26 23.02
C LEU A 305 -12.38 25.25 22.49
N LEU A 306 -11.99 26.49 22.19
CA LEU A 306 -12.87 27.50 21.58
C LEU A 306 -13.45 27.03 20.24
N THR A 307 -12.61 26.46 19.38
CA THR A 307 -13.02 25.88 18.09
C THR A 307 -14.02 24.73 18.29
N THR A 308 -13.77 23.87 19.27
CA THR A 308 -14.63 22.72 19.58
C THR A 308 -16.00 23.16 20.10
N VAL A 309 -16.03 24.12 21.03
CA VAL A 309 -17.27 24.73 21.54
C VAL A 309 -18.07 25.34 20.40
N TYR A 310 -17.43 26.14 19.56
CA TYR A 310 -18.07 26.81 18.43
C TYR A 310 -18.73 25.79 17.48
N ARG A 311 -18.00 24.75 17.08
CA ARG A 311 -18.50 23.73 16.14
C ARG A 311 -19.62 22.86 16.73
N ILE A 312 -19.56 22.52 18.02
CA ILE A 312 -20.65 21.78 18.70
C ILE A 312 -21.93 22.62 18.75
N VAL A 313 -21.84 23.91 19.11
CA VAL A 313 -23.00 24.81 19.13
C VAL A 313 -23.55 25.01 17.72
N GLN A 314 -22.68 25.22 16.73
CA GLN A 314 -23.08 25.38 15.32
C GLN A 314 -23.86 24.17 14.79
N GLU A 315 -23.35 22.97 15.00
CA GLU A 315 -24.00 21.74 14.53
C GLU A 315 -25.32 21.51 15.29
N SER A 316 -25.35 21.78 16.59
CA SER A 316 -26.56 21.63 17.41
C SER A 316 -27.67 22.62 16.99
N LEU A 317 -27.32 23.87 16.72
CA LEU A 317 -28.27 24.87 16.22
C LEU A 317 -28.75 24.58 14.80
N THR A 318 -27.88 24.03 13.94
CA THR A 318 -28.26 23.53 12.61
C THR A 318 -29.29 22.40 12.73
N ASN A 319 -29.07 21.47 13.66
CA ASN A 319 -30.01 20.38 13.93
C ASN A 319 -31.36 20.90 14.43
N ALA A 320 -31.36 21.85 15.38
CA ALA A 320 -32.59 22.49 15.84
C ALA A 320 -33.33 23.19 14.69
N LEU A 321 -32.62 23.93 13.82
CA LEU A 321 -33.22 24.60 12.66
C LEU A 321 -33.87 23.62 11.67
N ARG A 322 -33.29 22.43 11.48
CA ARG A 322 -33.82 21.39 10.57
C ARG A 322 -34.97 20.59 11.17
N HIS A 323 -34.89 20.29 12.47
CA HIS A 323 -35.72 19.25 13.09
C HIS A 323 -36.74 19.75 14.11
N ALA A 324 -36.52 20.92 14.72
CA ALA A 324 -37.36 21.47 15.77
C ALA A 324 -38.51 22.33 15.19
N ALA A 325 -39.43 21.69 14.46
CA ALA A 325 -40.54 22.39 13.85
C ALA A 325 -41.48 23.00 14.91
N GLY A 326 -41.76 24.29 14.79
CA GLY A 326 -42.62 25.02 15.73
C GLY A 326 -41.98 25.28 17.09
N ALA A 327 -40.65 25.15 17.22
CA ALA A 327 -39.94 25.50 18.44
C ALA A 327 -40.22 26.96 18.84
N SER A 328 -40.71 27.15 20.06
CA SER A 328 -40.92 28.47 20.65
C SER A 328 -39.70 28.95 21.44
N ARG A 329 -38.78 28.03 21.76
CA ARG A 329 -37.56 28.31 22.51
C ARG A 329 -36.45 27.31 22.17
N VAL A 330 -35.26 27.86 21.88
CA VAL A 330 -34.01 27.11 21.80
C VAL A 330 -33.02 27.73 22.78
N GLU A 331 -32.42 26.94 23.65
CA GLU A 331 -31.46 27.42 24.63
C GLU A 331 -30.09 26.85 24.35
N VAL A 332 -29.08 27.73 24.34
CA VAL A 332 -27.67 27.39 24.30
C VAL A 332 -27.08 27.80 25.65
N GLU A 333 -26.59 26.84 26.40
CA GLU A 333 -25.89 27.05 27.66
C GLU A 333 -24.45 26.56 27.53
N VAL A 334 -23.48 27.43 27.84
CA VAL A 334 -22.06 27.09 27.94
C VAL A 334 -21.59 27.42 29.34
N VAL A 335 -21.28 26.38 30.12
CA VAL A 335 -20.91 26.49 31.53
C VAL A 335 -19.49 25.98 31.71
N HIS A 336 -18.59 26.88 32.10
CA HIS A 336 -17.24 26.54 32.51
C HIS A 336 -17.25 26.24 34.03
N ARG A 337 -16.70 25.08 34.40
CA ARG A 337 -16.44 24.65 35.79
C ARG A 337 -14.95 24.35 35.94
N GLU A 338 -14.48 24.16 37.17
CA GLU A 338 -13.05 23.97 37.46
C GLU A 338 -12.38 22.88 36.61
N ASP A 339 -13.04 21.73 36.42
CA ASP A 339 -12.45 20.58 35.69
C ASP A 339 -13.20 20.22 34.38
N GLU A 340 -14.25 20.96 34.02
CA GLU A 340 -15.07 20.62 32.86
C GLU A 340 -15.76 21.82 32.22
N LEU A 341 -15.94 21.74 30.91
CA LEU A 341 -16.76 22.67 30.13
C LEU A 341 -17.97 21.92 29.58
N VAL A 342 -19.16 22.39 29.96
CA VAL A 342 -20.44 21.79 29.59
C VAL A 342 -21.14 22.67 28.58
N ILE A 343 -21.51 22.09 27.44
CA ILE A 343 -22.31 22.72 26.38
C ILE A 343 -23.65 22.01 26.35
N SER A 344 -24.75 22.73 26.50
CA SER A 344 -26.10 22.19 26.40
C SER A 344 -26.90 23.01 25.41
N VAL A 345 -27.40 22.37 24.35
CA VAL A 345 -28.33 22.96 23.41
C VAL A 345 -29.64 22.20 23.47
N SER A 346 -30.74 22.89 23.78
CA SER A 346 -32.07 22.25 23.86
C SER A 346 -33.16 23.08 23.20
N ASP A 347 -34.07 22.41 22.50
CA ASP A 347 -35.26 23.00 21.89
C ASP A 347 -36.55 22.36 22.44
N ASP A 348 -37.67 23.06 22.29
CA ASP A 348 -39.02 22.59 22.63
C ASP A 348 -39.85 22.20 21.39
N GLY A 349 -39.20 22.03 20.23
CA GLY A 349 -39.86 21.78 18.97
C GLY A 349 -40.38 20.35 18.84
N ALA A 350 -41.41 20.17 18.02
CA ALA A 350 -41.84 18.84 17.63
C ALA A 350 -40.89 18.31 16.55
N ALA A 351 -40.40 17.07 16.71
CA ALA A 351 -39.62 16.39 15.67
C ALA A 351 -40.40 16.43 14.36
N SER A 352 -39.85 17.07 13.33
CA SER A 352 -40.52 17.20 12.04
C SER A 352 -40.66 15.82 11.38
N GLY A 353 -41.84 15.22 11.49
CA GLY A 353 -42.20 13.97 10.79
C GLY A 353 -42.35 14.13 9.26
N ARG A 354 -41.88 15.23 8.66
CA ARG A 354 -42.03 15.52 7.23
C ARG A 354 -40.92 14.84 6.40
N GLY A 355 -41.00 13.52 6.32
CA GLY A 355 -40.76 12.86 5.04
C GLY A 355 -41.95 13.15 4.12
N ALA A 356 -41.69 13.53 2.87
CA ALA A 356 -42.67 13.78 1.80
C ALA A 356 -43.53 15.05 1.93
N VAL A 357 -42.99 16.17 1.44
CA VAL A 357 -43.79 17.07 0.60
C VAL A 357 -43.15 17.04 -0.79
N ALA A 358 -43.78 16.27 -1.68
CA ALA A 358 -43.47 16.20 -3.09
C ALA A 358 -43.78 17.56 -3.75
N GLY A 359 -42.74 18.24 -4.21
CA GLY A 359 -42.79 19.34 -5.15
C GLY A 359 -41.76 19.05 -6.25
N ALA A 360 -42.25 18.81 -7.46
CA ALA A 360 -41.55 18.25 -8.60
C ALA A 360 -40.26 18.98 -9.03
N GLY A 361 -39.22 18.20 -9.38
CA GLY A 361 -38.09 18.66 -10.18
C GLY A 361 -36.74 18.01 -9.83
N ILE A 362 -36.40 16.91 -10.51
CA ILE A 362 -35.03 16.37 -10.70
C ILE A 362 -34.25 15.93 -9.43
N ALA A 363 -34.86 15.15 -8.53
CA ALA A 363 -34.11 14.48 -7.45
C ALA A 363 -34.60 13.04 -7.14
N GLY A 364 -35.31 12.41 -8.06
CA GLY A 364 -35.83 11.06 -7.88
C GLY A 364 -34.81 9.98 -8.22
N ARG A 365 -33.66 9.89 -7.53
CA ARG A 365 -32.83 8.67 -7.47
C ARG A 365 -31.61 8.69 -6.52
N VAL A 366 -31.58 9.51 -5.46
CA VAL A 366 -30.55 9.36 -4.41
C VAL A 366 -31.21 9.43 -3.03
N GLY A 367 -31.29 8.26 -2.37
CA GLY A 367 -31.17 8.14 -0.92
C GLY A 367 -32.32 8.64 -0.05
N ALA A 368 -33.44 7.91 -0.02
CA ALA A 368 -34.22 7.82 1.22
C ALA A 368 -33.39 7.05 2.25
N GLY A 369 -32.57 7.74 3.07
CA GLY A 369 -31.86 7.12 4.19
C GLY A 369 -30.51 7.69 4.63
N VAL A 370 -29.94 8.70 3.97
CA VAL A 370 -28.59 9.21 4.31
C VAL A 370 -28.69 10.62 4.90
N GLY A 371 -28.55 10.76 6.21
CA GLY A 371 -28.46 12.09 6.84
C GLY A 371 -28.71 12.16 8.35
N ALA A 372 -29.39 11.17 8.95
CA ALA A 372 -29.87 11.27 10.34
C ALA A 372 -28.84 10.98 11.45
N GLY A 373 -27.54 10.80 11.14
CA GLY A 373 -26.54 10.37 12.14
C GLY A 373 -25.12 10.90 12.00
N VAL A 374 -24.78 11.57 10.89
CA VAL A 374 -23.40 12.03 10.61
C VAL A 374 -22.98 13.18 11.54
N GLY A 375 -23.87 14.14 11.80
CA GLY A 375 -23.58 15.28 12.69
C GLY A 375 -23.32 14.87 14.14
N LEU A 376 -24.06 13.88 14.66
CA LEU A 376 -23.87 13.34 16.00
C LEU A 376 -22.57 12.53 16.13
N ALA A 377 -22.17 11.81 15.09
CA ALA A 377 -20.89 11.09 15.08
C ALA A 377 -19.70 12.05 15.12
N ALA A 378 -19.69 13.08 14.26
CA ALA A 378 -18.63 14.10 14.24
C ALA A 378 -18.54 14.90 15.55
N MET A 379 -19.67 15.20 16.19
CA MET A 379 -19.66 15.83 17.52
C MET A 379 -19.05 14.91 18.60
N ARG A 380 -19.33 13.60 18.57
CA ARG A 380 -18.73 12.63 19.51
C ARG A 380 -17.22 12.54 19.35
N GLU A 381 -16.72 12.48 18.13
CA GLU A 381 -15.29 12.43 17.85
C GLU A 381 -14.57 13.67 18.39
N ARG A 382 -15.11 14.86 18.16
CA ARG A 382 -14.54 16.12 18.67
C ARG A 382 -14.53 16.18 20.20
N VAL A 383 -15.60 15.70 20.84
CA VAL A 383 -15.71 15.64 22.30
C VAL A 383 -14.72 14.63 22.89
N ALA A 384 -14.48 13.51 22.20
CA ALA A 384 -13.56 12.47 22.65
C ALA A 384 -12.09 12.94 22.72
N VAL A 385 -11.69 13.92 21.89
CA VAL A 385 -10.34 14.53 21.93
C VAL A 385 -10.04 15.15 23.30
N PHE A 386 -11.07 15.65 23.99
CA PHE A 386 -10.96 16.25 25.34
C PHE A 386 -11.37 15.26 26.45
N GLY A 387 -11.33 13.95 26.19
CA GLY A 387 -11.76 12.93 27.15
C GLY A 387 -13.21 13.07 27.62
N GLY A 388 -14.03 13.73 26.82
CA GLY A 388 -15.39 14.14 27.14
C GLY A 388 -16.46 13.13 26.74
N SER A 389 -17.73 13.50 26.95
CA SER A 389 -18.90 12.71 26.51
C SER A 389 -19.99 13.57 25.87
N LEU A 390 -20.66 13.01 24.86
CA LEU A 390 -21.80 13.64 24.19
C LEU A 390 -23.07 12.80 24.37
N GLU A 391 -24.10 13.42 24.91
CA GLU A 391 -25.45 12.89 25.02
C GLU A 391 -26.38 13.66 24.09
N ALA A 392 -27.19 12.95 23.29
CA ALA A 392 -28.18 13.59 22.45
C ALA A 392 -29.45 12.75 22.40
N GLY A 393 -30.60 13.37 22.67
CA GLY A 393 -31.87 12.66 22.76
C GLY A 393 -33.07 13.56 22.96
N ARG A 394 -34.26 12.96 22.97
CA ARG A 394 -35.51 13.66 23.30
C ARG A 394 -35.52 14.06 24.78
N LEU A 395 -36.19 15.16 25.09
CA LEU A 395 -36.41 15.57 26.48
C LEU A 395 -37.34 14.57 27.21
N ASP A 396 -37.05 14.29 28.48
CA ASP A 396 -37.85 13.36 29.32
C ASP A 396 -39.28 13.85 29.55
N ARG A 397 -39.52 15.17 29.43
CA ARG A 397 -40.82 15.81 29.61
C ARG A 397 -41.07 16.79 28.48
N GLY A 398 -42.12 16.54 27.69
CA GLY A 398 -42.58 17.42 26.61
C GLY A 398 -41.96 17.12 25.24
N PRO A 399 -42.41 17.83 24.17
CA PRO A 399 -41.72 17.84 22.89
C PRO A 399 -40.35 18.51 23.04
N GLY A 400 -39.38 18.09 22.22
CA GLY A 400 -38.06 18.72 22.19
C GLY A 400 -36.89 17.75 22.17
N TRP A 401 -35.72 18.28 21.86
CA TRP A 401 -34.46 17.57 21.79
C TRP A 401 -33.40 18.30 22.62
N ARG A 402 -32.45 17.55 23.18
CA ARG A 402 -31.28 18.08 23.86
C ARG A 402 -30.02 17.42 23.32
N THR A 403 -29.02 18.24 23.03
CA THR A 403 -27.63 17.84 22.81
C THR A 403 -26.79 18.41 23.94
N ARG A 404 -26.13 17.56 24.72
CA ARG A 404 -25.26 17.90 25.84
C ARG A 404 -23.87 17.33 25.60
N ALA A 405 -22.87 18.20 25.50
CA ALA A 405 -21.46 17.83 25.45
C ALA A 405 -20.77 18.22 26.75
N THR A 406 -19.91 17.35 27.27
CA THR A 406 -19.04 17.61 28.41
C THR A 406 -17.60 17.43 27.95
N LEU A 407 -16.77 18.44 28.07
CA LEU A 407 -15.34 18.42 27.74
C LEU A 407 -14.56 18.46 29.06
N ARG A 408 -13.59 17.57 29.26
CA ARG A 408 -12.75 17.61 30.47
C ARG A 408 -11.61 18.60 30.25
N LEU A 409 -11.43 19.50 31.21
CA LEU A 409 -10.32 20.44 31.24
C LEU A 409 -9.25 19.75 32.08
N GLU A 410 -8.12 19.34 31.49
CA GLU A 410 -7.02 18.82 32.30
C GLU A 410 -6.62 19.90 33.31
N ALA A 411 -6.64 19.56 34.61
CA ALA A 411 -6.03 20.41 35.63
C ALA A 411 -4.59 20.72 35.21
N PRO A 412 -4.07 21.95 35.45
CA PRO A 412 -2.69 22.25 35.14
C PRO A 412 -1.82 21.21 35.81
N SER A 413 -1.10 20.41 35.03
CA SER A 413 -0.09 19.52 35.59
C SER A 413 0.91 20.42 36.27
N VAL A 414 0.85 20.50 37.59
CA VAL A 414 1.99 20.94 38.40
C VAL A 414 3.03 19.86 38.17
N ALA A 415 3.82 20.02 37.11
CA ALA A 415 5.04 19.28 36.94
C ALA A 415 5.91 19.66 38.13
N GLU A 416 6.00 18.73 39.07
CA GLU A 416 6.72 18.84 40.32
C GLU A 416 8.12 19.43 40.07
N ALA A 417 8.34 20.58 40.71
CA ALA A 417 9.65 21.01 41.12
C ALA A 417 10.24 19.95 42.07
N GLY A 418 10.97 18.99 41.51
CA GLY A 418 11.85 18.07 42.22
C GLY A 418 13.30 18.54 42.11
N ALA A 419 13.62 19.70 42.68
CA ALA A 419 14.99 20.06 43.02
C ALA A 419 15.28 19.60 44.45
N GLY A 420 16.34 18.80 44.63
CA GLY A 420 17.08 18.72 45.89
C GLY A 420 16.99 17.41 46.66
N ALA A 421 17.93 16.50 46.40
CA ALA A 421 18.89 16.00 47.39
C ALA A 421 20.09 15.37 46.67
#